data_AF-A0A177C1D8-F1
#
_entry.id   AF-A0A177C1D8-F1
#
_cell.length_a   1.000
_cell.length_b   1.000
_cell.length_c   1.000
_cell.angle_alpha   90.00
_cell.angle_beta   90.00
_cell.angle_gamma   90.00
#
_symmetry.space_group_name_H-M   'P 1'
#
loop_
_entity.id
_entity.type
_entity.pdbx_description
1 polymer ?
#
loop_
_entity_poly.entity_id
_entity_poly.type
_entity_poly.pdbx_seq_one_letter_code
_entity_poly.pdbx_strand_id
1 'polypeptide(L)'
;MITSLYANAPGLEIFPREEEQSTTLLMLPASNQIIWVSGSVLTALTAGAVSTIYHQGRNHRLNNRQSIIYFLNPELDEPLHSWVKPRGSDLEDIREHVRNAPLLTFSLLPVESL
;
A
#
# COMPACT_ATOMS: atom_id res chain seq x y z
N MET A 1 -0.25 -0.28 -6.71
CA MET A 1 -1.66 -0.59 -7.00
C MET A 1 -2.37 -0.64 -5.66
N ILE A 2 -3.69 -0.77 -5.60
CA ILE A 2 -4.44 -0.28 -4.44
C ILE A 2 -4.48 -1.31 -3.31
N THR A 3 -4.32 -0.86 -2.07
CA THR A 3 -4.64 -1.66 -0.89
C THR A 3 -5.96 -1.19 -0.32
N SER A 4 -6.91 -2.10 -0.14
CA SER A 4 -8.16 -1.85 0.56
C SER A 4 -8.06 -2.34 2.01
N LEU A 5 -8.49 -1.47 2.93
CA LEU A 5 -8.33 -1.65 4.36
C LEU A 5 -9.68 -1.47 5.04
N TYR A 6 -10.01 -2.42 5.92
CA TYR A 6 -11.10 -2.31 6.88
C TYR A 6 -10.59 -2.66 8.27
N ALA A 7 -11.05 -1.96 9.30
CA ALA A 7 -10.75 -2.26 10.69
C ALA A 7 -11.96 -1.96 11.56
N ASN A 8 -12.22 -2.82 12.55
CA ASN A 8 -13.34 -2.67 13.47
C ASN A 8 -12.99 -1.85 14.73
N ALA A 9 -11.72 -1.48 14.91
CA ALA A 9 -11.21 -0.75 16.06
C ALA A 9 -9.97 0.11 15.70
N PRO A 10 -9.65 1.16 16.50
CA PRO A 10 -8.54 2.07 16.25
C PRO A 10 -7.18 1.38 16.11
N GLY A 11 -6.21 2.11 15.54
CA GLY A 11 -4.82 1.69 15.41
C GLY A 11 -4.33 1.56 13.97
N LEU A 12 -5.13 1.96 12.98
CA LEU A 12 -4.59 2.20 11.63
C LEU A 12 -4.02 3.61 11.59
N GLU A 13 -2.74 3.72 11.23
CA GLU A 13 -2.02 4.97 11.03
C GLU A 13 -1.65 5.08 9.55
N ILE A 14 -1.91 6.24 8.94
CA ILE A 14 -1.60 6.54 7.53
C ILE A 14 -0.63 7.70 7.44
N PHE A 15 0.36 7.57 6.56
CA PHE A 15 1.36 8.58 6.24
C PHE A 15 1.24 8.93 4.75
N PRO A 16 0.73 10.12 4.41
CA PRO A 16 0.58 10.55 3.00
C PRO A 16 1.91 10.65 2.24
N ARG A 17 3.03 10.83 2.97
CA ARG A 17 4.40 10.86 2.45
C ARG A 17 5.34 10.16 3.42
N GLU A 18 6.36 9.49 2.91
CA GLU A 18 7.32 8.71 3.69
C GLU A 18 8.09 9.57 4.71
N GLU A 19 8.44 10.79 4.32
CA GLU A 19 9.24 11.73 5.10
C GLU A 19 8.44 12.49 6.17
N GLU A 20 7.10 12.41 6.13
CA GLU A 20 6.20 13.17 6.99
C GLU A 20 5.52 12.28 8.05
N GLN A 21 6.32 11.60 8.87
CA GLN A 21 5.79 10.88 10.05
C GLN A 21 5.06 11.83 11.02
N SER A 22 5.38 13.13 10.99
CA SER A 22 4.70 14.19 11.74
C SER A 22 3.24 14.40 11.32
N THR A 23 2.85 14.00 10.11
CA THR A 23 1.48 14.09 9.59
C THR A 23 0.78 12.73 9.66
N THR A 24 0.82 12.08 10.82
CA THR A 24 0.14 10.79 11.03
C THR A 24 -1.36 11.01 11.07
N LEU A 25 -2.09 10.37 10.15
CA LEU A 25 -3.55 10.33 10.15
C LEU A 25 -4.01 9.04 10.84
N LEU A 26 -4.66 9.19 12.00
CA LEU A 26 -5.30 8.09 12.70
C LEU A 26 -6.64 7.79 12.05
N MET A 27 -6.81 6.54 11.60
CA MET A 27 -7.99 6.13 10.85
C MET A 27 -8.78 5.06 11.60
N LEU A 28 -10.09 5.29 11.67
CA LEU A 28 -11.08 4.28 12.00
C LEU A 28 -12.22 4.43 10.98
N PRO A 29 -12.31 3.55 9.97
CA PRO A 29 -13.41 3.63 9.01
C PRO A 29 -14.75 3.41 9.72
N ALA A 30 -15.81 4.06 9.25
CA ALA A 30 -17.16 3.73 9.69
C ALA A 30 -17.53 2.28 9.28
N SER A 31 -18.57 1.72 9.87
CA SER A 31 -18.96 0.31 9.68
C SER A 31 -19.23 -0.08 8.22
N ASN A 32 -19.58 0.88 7.37
CA ASN A 32 -19.86 0.70 5.95
C ASN A 32 -18.81 1.34 5.03
N GLN A 33 -17.62 1.66 5.55
CA GLN A 33 -16.55 2.31 4.81
C GLN A 33 -15.34 1.39 4.69
N ILE A 34 -14.66 1.51 3.55
CA ILE A 34 -13.34 0.93 3.31
C ILE A 34 -12.38 2.06 2.99
N ILE A 35 -11.13 1.90 3.41
CA ILE A 35 -10.06 2.84 3.09
C ILE A 35 -9.28 2.28 1.92
N TRP A 36 -8.94 3.14 0.96
CA TRP A 36 -8.04 2.81 -0.14
C TRP A 36 -6.76 3.60 0.00
N VAL A 37 -5.63 2.91 -0.14
CA VAL A 37 -4.30 3.52 -0.16
C VAL A 37 -3.56 3.09 -1.43
N SER A 38 -2.83 4.02 -2.03
CA SER A 38 -2.00 3.78 -3.21
C SER A 38 -0.68 3.12 -2.83
N GLY A 39 -0.41 1.93 -3.36
CA GLY A 39 0.91 1.30 -3.27
C GLY A 39 1.85 1.73 -4.40
N SER A 40 3.15 1.50 -4.22
CA SER A 40 4.26 1.90 -5.11
C SER A 40 4.08 1.54 -6.59
N VAL A 41 3.48 0.39 -6.90
CA VAL A 41 3.20 0.00 -8.29
C VAL A 41 2.31 1.03 -9.02
N LEU A 42 1.38 1.68 -8.31
CA LEU A 42 0.52 2.70 -8.92
C LEU A 42 1.31 3.99 -9.18
N THR A 43 2.26 4.32 -8.31
CA THR A 43 3.19 5.42 -8.51
C THR A 43 4.06 5.19 -9.75
N ALA A 44 4.60 3.97 -9.92
CA ALA A 44 5.36 3.60 -11.11
C ALA A 44 4.51 3.70 -12.39
N LEU A 45 3.30 3.15 -12.38
CA LEU A 45 2.36 3.20 -13.51
C LEU A 45 1.95 4.62 -13.90
N THR A 46 1.87 5.53 -12.94
CA THR A 46 1.44 6.91 -13.16
C THR A 46 2.61 7.89 -13.32
N ALA A 47 3.85 7.38 -13.45
CA ALA A 47 5.06 8.18 -13.49
C ALA A 47 5.14 9.22 -12.35
N GLY A 48 4.73 8.82 -11.14
CA GLY A 48 4.76 9.67 -9.95
C GLY A 48 3.54 10.58 -9.75
N ALA A 49 2.58 10.63 -10.68
CA ALA A 49 1.41 11.49 -10.54
C ALA A 49 0.52 11.08 -9.35
N VAL A 50 0.53 9.81 -8.97
CA VAL A 50 -0.08 9.31 -7.74
C VAL A 50 1.01 8.84 -6.79
N SER A 51 1.15 9.49 -5.63
CA SER A 51 2.13 9.11 -4.61
C SER A 51 1.75 7.83 -3.88
N THR A 52 2.74 7.10 -3.37
CA THR A 52 2.52 5.99 -2.43
C THR A 52 2.02 6.53 -1.10
N ILE A 53 0.99 5.90 -0.55
CA ILE A 53 0.50 6.17 0.80
C ILE A 53 0.93 5.02 1.70
N TYR A 54 1.73 5.35 2.72
CA TYR A 54 2.23 4.38 3.68
C TYR A 54 1.24 4.21 4.81
N HIS A 55 1.21 3.03 5.42
CA HIS A 55 0.32 2.75 6.54
C HIS A 55 0.94 1.73 7.48
N GLN A 56 0.55 1.78 8.75
CA GLN A 56 0.94 0.80 9.75
C GLN A 56 -0.21 0.47 10.71
N GLY A 57 -0.13 -0.70 11.32
CA GLY A 57 -1.02 -1.10 12.41
C GLY A 57 -0.33 -0.90 13.75
N ARG A 58 -0.83 0.02 14.58
CA ARG A 58 -0.38 0.20 15.95
C ARG A 58 -1.19 -0.68 16.90
N ASN A 59 -0.48 -1.49 17.69
CA ASN A 59 -1.11 -2.34 18.69
C ASN A 59 -1.41 -1.54 19.97
N HIS A 60 -2.69 -1.24 20.19
CA HIS A 60 -3.19 -0.58 21.41
C HIS A 60 -3.63 -1.55 22.51
N ARG A 61 -3.39 -2.86 22.36
CA ARG A 61 -3.83 -3.91 23.29
C ARG A 61 -5.35 -3.90 23.54
N LEU A 62 -6.11 -3.50 22.53
CA LEU A 62 -7.58 -3.54 22.57
C LEU A 62 -8.06 -4.99 22.45
N ASN A 63 -9.11 -5.32 23.19
CA ASN A 63 -9.74 -6.63 23.06
C ASN A 63 -10.41 -6.73 21.68
N ASN A 64 -10.09 -7.79 20.93
CA ASN A 64 -10.74 -8.17 19.68
C ASN A 64 -10.66 -7.15 18.52
N ARG A 65 -9.50 -6.50 18.33
CA ARG A 65 -9.24 -5.72 17.11
C ARG A 65 -9.02 -6.66 15.92
N GLN A 66 -9.83 -6.50 14.90
CA GLN A 66 -9.77 -7.24 13.64
C GLN A 66 -9.63 -6.25 12.48
N SER A 67 -8.84 -6.63 11.48
CA SER A 67 -8.68 -5.86 10.26
C SER A 67 -8.57 -6.78 9.06
N ILE A 68 -9.11 -6.33 7.93
CA ILE A 68 -8.98 -6.99 6.64
C ILE A 68 -8.14 -6.07 5.77
N ILE A 69 -7.12 -6.65 5.14
CA ILE A 69 -6.27 -5.98 4.17
C ILE A 69 -6.36 -6.77 2.87
N TYR A 70 -6.72 -6.09 1.78
CA TYR A 70 -6.86 -6.70 0.47
C TYR A 70 -6.01 -5.94 -0.55
N PHE A 71 -5.13 -6.66 -1.24
CA PHE A 71 -4.22 -6.08 -2.23
C PHE A 71 -4.77 -6.31 -3.63
N LEU A 72 -4.97 -5.22 -4.35
CA LEU A 72 -5.22 -5.27 -5.78
C LEU A 72 -3.87 -5.15 -6.47
N ASN A 73 -3.31 -6.31 -6.86
CA ASN A 73 -2.18 -6.61 -7.76
C ASN A 73 -2.41 -6.49 -9.29
N PRO A 74 -1.59 -5.88 -10.18
CA PRO A 74 -1.71 -6.22 -11.59
C PRO A 74 -1.12 -7.61 -11.81
N GLU A 75 -1.57 -8.31 -12.84
CA GLU A 75 -0.90 -9.55 -13.26
C GLU A 75 0.51 -9.21 -13.78
N LEU A 76 1.48 -10.05 -13.45
CA LEU A 76 2.89 -9.83 -13.79
C LEU A 76 3.41 -10.81 -14.85
N ASP A 77 2.48 -11.55 -15.48
CA ASP A 77 2.78 -12.55 -16.50
C ASP A 77 3.00 -11.89 -17.87
N GLU A 78 2.35 -10.75 -18.11
CA GLU A 78 2.50 -9.90 -19.30
C GLU A 78 3.29 -8.62 -18.99
N PRO A 79 4.02 -8.03 -19.97
CA PRO A 79 4.72 -6.76 -19.80
C PRO A 79 3.85 -5.66 -19.20
N LEU A 80 4.35 -5.02 -18.16
CA LEU A 80 3.65 -3.94 -17.47
C LEU A 80 4.35 -2.63 -17.81
N HIS A 81 3.63 -1.69 -18.42
CA HIS A 81 4.17 -0.43 -18.86
C HIS A 81 3.55 0.75 -18.11
N SER A 82 4.33 1.82 -17.93
CA SER A 82 3.81 3.11 -17.47
C SER A 82 2.66 3.57 -18.37
N TRP A 83 1.59 4.08 -17.75
CA TRP A 83 0.47 4.70 -18.46
C TRP A 83 0.83 6.08 -19.03
N VAL A 84 1.87 6.70 -18.49
CA VAL A 84 2.41 7.96 -18.99
C VAL A 84 3.60 7.65 -19.90
N LYS A 85 3.46 7.98 -21.19
CA LYS A 85 4.53 7.89 -22.17
C LYS A 85 5.49 9.07 -22.03
N PRO A 86 6.78 8.85 -21.74
CA PRO A 86 7.78 9.91 -21.84
C PRO A 86 7.91 10.35 -23.31
N ARG A 87 8.13 11.65 -23.54
CA ARG A 87 8.34 12.14 -24.92
C ARG A 87 9.63 11.54 -25.48
N GLY A 88 9.51 10.72 -26.52
CA GLY A 88 10.64 10.25 -27.33
C GLY A 88 11.39 9.04 -26.78
N SER A 89 10.83 8.31 -25.81
CA SER A 89 11.37 7.02 -25.36
C SER A 89 10.34 5.91 -25.52
N ASP A 90 10.84 4.68 -25.67
CA ASP A 90 10.00 3.49 -25.57
C ASP A 90 9.46 3.34 -24.13
N LEU A 91 8.33 2.65 -24.00
CA LEU A 91 7.76 2.32 -22.71
C LEU A 91 8.58 1.21 -22.05
N GLU A 92 9.23 1.54 -20.94
CA GLU A 92 9.96 0.57 -20.13
C GLU A 92 8.99 -0.46 -19.53
N ASP A 93 9.40 -1.73 -19.50
CA ASP A 93 8.70 -2.79 -18.77
C ASP A 93 9.10 -2.71 -17.30
N ILE A 94 8.14 -2.37 -16.44
CA ILE A 94 8.37 -2.14 -15.01
C ILE A 94 8.14 -3.39 -14.16
N ARG A 95 7.91 -4.57 -14.75
CA ARG A 95 7.66 -5.81 -13.99
C ARG A 95 8.76 -6.13 -12.97
N GLU A 96 10.02 -6.03 -13.37
CA GLU A 96 11.14 -6.32 -12.47
C GLU A 96 11.21 -5.32 -11.31
N HIS A 97 10.89 -4.04 -11.57
CA HIS A 97 10.79 -3.05 -10.52
C HIS A 97 9.65 -3.38 -9.54
N VAL A 98 8.51 -3.87 -10.04
CA VAL A 98 7.37 -4.30 -9.22
C VAL A 98 7.67 -5.56 -8.41
N ARG A 99 8.37 -6.55 -8.99
CA ARG A 99 8.78 -7.79 -8.30
C ARG A 99 9.80 -7.54 -7.20
N ASN A 100 10.73 -6.61 -7.45
CA ASN A 100 11.79 -6.26 -6.52
C ASN A 100 11.42 -5.10 -5.57
N ALA A 101 10.24 -4.51 -5.74
CA ALA A 101 9.72 -3.59 -4.74
C ALA A 101 9.75 -4.32 -3.40
N PRO A 102 10.34 -3.72 -2.35
CA PRO A 102 10.41 -4.38 -1.06
C PRO A 102 9.00 -4.84 -0.73
N LEU A 103 8.85 -6.14 -0.45
CA LEU A 103 7.73 -6.65 0.32
C LEU A 103 7.81 -5.88 1.64
N LEU A 104 7.25 -4.67 1.66
CA LEU A 104 7.22 -3.79 2.82
C LEU A 104 6.65 -4.65 3.92
N THR A 105 7.56 -5.07 4.81
CA THR A 105 7.42 -6.18 5.73
C THR A 105 6.06 -6.09 6.39
N PHE A 106 5.11 -6.89 5.89
CA PHE A 106 3.84 -7.08 6.58
C PHE A 106 4.21 -7.62 7.94
N SER A 107 3.86 -6.89 9.01
CA SER A 107 4.19 -7.21 10.41
C SER A 107 3.53 -8.51 10.88
N LEU A 108 3.87 -9.63 10.24
CA LEU A 108 3.69 -10.97 10.73
C LEU A 108 5.11 -11.48 10.96
N LEU A 109 5.50 -11.54 12.22
CA LEU A 109 6.60 -12.41 12.61
C LEU A 109 6.28 -13.83 12.09
N PRO A 110 7.28 -14.61 11.67
CA PRO A 110 7.09 -16.01 11.34
C PRO A 110 6.34 -16.70 12.48
N VAL A 111 5.32 -17.50 12.13
CA VAL A 111 4.56 -18.31 13.09
C VAL A 111 5.48 -19.25 13.89
N GLU A 112 6.68 -19.52 13.38
CA GLU A 112 7.75 -20.27 14.04
C GLU A 112 8.39 -19.58 15.26
N SER A 113 7.95 -18.36 15.60
CA SER A 113 8.44 -17.61 16.77
C SER A 113 7.38 -17.36 17.86
N LEU A 114 6.23 -18.04 17.79
CA LEU A 114 5.16 -18.02 18.82
C LEU A 114 5.09 -19.31 19.62
#